data_AF-A0A2V7TMT7-F1
#
_entry.id   AF-A0A2V7TMT7-F1
#
_cell.length_a   1.000
_cell.length_b   1.000
_cell.length_c   1.000
_cell.angle_alpha   90.00
_cell.angle_beta   90.00
_cell.angle_gamma   90.00
#
_symmetry.space_group_name_H-M   'P 1'
#
loop_
_entity.id
_entity.type
_entity.pdbx_description
1 polymer ?
#
loop_
_entity_poly.entity_id
_entity_poly.type
_entity_poly.pdbx_seq_one_letter_code
_entity_poly.pdbx_strand_id
1 'polypeptide(L)'
;MRAGDVVLPRQQFLYVVQMSPSLKVNSIGIDGFVGQEIDFDGARTGTGANINFNATIRPTNHLELRFNDSRRWLNVDAPAGSRARLFTASVDRLRAQYTFTSRVFLRVIGQYVSTRRD
;
A
#
# COMPACT_ATOMS: atom_id res chain seq x y z
N MET A 1 -5.82 6.62 20.16
CA MET A 1 -5.63 8.00 19.64
C MET A 1 -6.85 8.82 20.01
N ARG A 2 -6.74 10.15 20.10
CA ARG A 2 -7.89 11.03 20.42
C ARG A 2 -8.55 11.54 19.14
N ALA A 3 -9.87 11.48 19.07
CA ALA A 3 -10.70 12.13 18.06
C ALA A 3 -11.76 12.95 18.81
N GLY A 4 -11.62 14.29 18.79
CA GLY A 4 -12.38 15.15 19.71
C GLY A 4 -12.06 14.83 21.18
N ASP A 5 -13.10 14.66 22.00
CA ASP A 5 -12.99 14.38 23.44
C ASP A 5 -12.90 12.89 23.80
N VAL A 6 -12.96 11.98 22.81
CA VAL A 6 -13.00 10.54 23.03
C VAL A 6 -11.65 9.89 22.70
N VAL A 7 -11.15 9.06 23.63
CA VAL A 7 -10.01 8.17 23.38
C VAL A 7 -10.53 6.91 22.69
N LEU A 8 -10.20 6.76 21.41
CA LEU A 8 -10.49 5.54 20.66
C LEU A 8 -9.30 4.58 20.80
N PRO A 9 -9.46 3.43 21.48
CA PRO A 9 -8.44 2.39 21.49
C PRO A 9 -8.28 1.85 20.06
N ARG A 10 -7.02 1.62 19.67
CA ARG A 10 -6.67 1.13 18.33
C ARG A 10 -5.70 -0.03 18.48
N GLN A 11 -6.17 -1.23 18.17
CA GLN A 11 -5.34 -2.42 18.08
C GLN A 11 -5.04 -2.75 16.62
N GLN A 12 -3.76 -2.84 16.28
CA GLN A 12 -3.29 -3.17 14.95
C GLN A 12 -2.19 -4.21 15.04
N PHE A 13 -2.23 -5.16 14.11
CA PHE A 13 -1.11 -6.05 13.84
C PHE A 13 -0.33 -5.46 12.67
N LEU A 14 0.92 -5.10 12.92
CA LEU A 14 1.84 -4.61 11.89
C LEU A 14 2.75 -5.75 11.45
N TYR A 15 3.02 -5.81 10.16
CA TYR A 15 3.96 -6.79 9.60
C TYR A 15 4.88 -6.12 8.59
N VAL A 16 6.11 -6.63 8.53
CA VAL A 16 7.12 -6.23 7.55
C VAL A 16 7.90 -7.48 7.18
N VAL A 17 7.98 -7.77 5.89
CA VAL A 17 8.82 -8.84 5.34
C VAL A 17 9.60 -8.25 4.18
N GLN A 18 10.93 -8.38 4.23
CA GLN A 18 11.83 -7.91 3.20
C GLN A 18 12.87 -8.98 2.89
N MET A 19 13.16 -9.15 1.61
CA MET A 19 14.12 -10.13 1.14
C MET A 19 14.87 -9.60 -0.08
N SER A 20 16.11 -10.06 -0.25
CA SER A 20 16.96 -9.74 -1.41
C SER A 20 17.47 -11.04 -2.03
N PRO A 21 16.63 -11.76 -2.79
CA PRO A 21 16.92 -13.15 -3.17
C PRO A 21 18.14 -13.32 -4.10
N SER A 22 18.43 -12.33 -4.94
CA SER A 22 19.55 -12.42 -5.89
C SER A 22 19.99 -11.04 -6.40
N LEU A 23 21.04 -11.02 -7.24
CA LEU A 23 21.45 -9.80 -7.95
C LEU A 23 20.41 -9.32 -8.98
N LYS A 24 19.65 -10.26 -9.58
CA LYS A 24 18.60 -9.94 -10.57
C LYS A 24 17.28 -9.55 -9.91
N VAL A 25 16.97 -10.12 -8.75
CA VAL A 25 15.80 -9.76 -7.93
C VAL A 25 16.35 -9.10 -6.67
N ASN A 26 16.60 -7.80 -6.78
CA ASN A 26 17.36 -7.06 -5.79
C ASN A 26 16.62 -6.91 -4.48
N SER A 27 15.30 -6.71 -4.53
CA SER A 27 14.47 -6.66 -3.34
C SER A 27 13.02 -7.02 -3.63
N ILE A 28 12.41 -7.70 -2.67
CA ILE A 28 10.97 -7.89 -2.56
C ILE A 28 10.59 -7.49 -1.13
N GLY A 29 9.53 -6.70 -1.00
CA GLY A 29 9.00 -6.25 0.27
C GLY A 29 7.49 -6.37 0.29
N ILE A 30 6.97 -6.78 1.44
CA ILE A 30 5.56 -6.64 1.78
C ILE A 30 5.46 -6.11 3.20
N ASP A 31 4.68 -5.07 3.39
CA ASP A 31 4.45 -4.46 4.70
C ASP A 31 3.01 -3.97 4.82
N GLY A 32 2.62 -3.62 6.03
CA GLY A 32 1.32 -3.06 6.27
C GLY A 32 0.79 -3.32 7.66
N PHE A 33 -0.52 -3.18 7.80
CA PHE A 33 -1.22 -3.48 9.02
C PHE A 33 -2.60 -4.06 8.75
N VAL A 34 -3.11 -4.83 9.71
CA VAL A 34 -4.51 -5.25 9.80
C VAL A 34 -5.02 -4.88 11.19
N GLY A 35 -6.24 -4.33 11.28
CA GLY A 35 -6.89 -4.10 12.56
C GLY A 35 -7.73 -2.84 12.57
N GLN A 36 -7.80 -2.20 13.73
CA GLN A 36 -8.61 -1.01 13.92
C GLN A 36 -7.99 0.20 13.24
N GLU A 37 -8.84 1.01 12.63
CA GLU A 37 -8.46 2.26 12.00
C GLU A 37 -9.52 3.31 12.32
N ILE A 38 -9.08 4.55 12.56
CA ILE A 38 -9.97 5.62 13.00
C ILE A 38 -10.56 6.30 11.77
N ASP A 39 -11.88 6.33 11.69
CA ASP A 39 -12.62 7.21 10.80
C ASP A 39 -12.69 8.59 11.47
N PHE A 40 -11.88 9.52 10.97
CA PHE A 40 -11.78 10.87 11.52
C PHE A 40 -13.01 11.74 11.21
N ASP A 41 -13.71 11.47 10.10
CA ASP A 41 -14.93 12.22 9.73
C ASP A 41 -16.12 11.78 10.60
N GLY A 42 -16.21 10.47 10.90
CA GLY A 42 -17.28 9.91 11.73
C GLY A 42 -16.97 9.80 13.22
N ALA A 43 -15.78 10.20 13.67
CA ALA A 43 -15.26 10.00 15.03
C ALA A 43 -15.49 8.57 15.57
N ARG A 44 -15.31 7.57 14.71
CA ARG A 44 -15.62 6.16 15.01
C ARG A 44 -14.45 5.24 14.69
N THR A 45 -14.36 4.13 15.39
CA THR A 45 -13.40 3.07 15.09
C THR A 45 -13.97 2.15 14.02
N GLY A 46 -13.29 2.05 12.89
CA GLY A 46 -13.52 1.04 11.86
C GLY A 46 -12.50 -0.09 11.93
N THR A 47 -12.72 -1.14 11.13
CA THR A 47 -11.75 -2.23 10.92
C THR A 47 -11.28 -2.20 9.48
N GLY A 48 -9.96 -2.13 9.28
CA GLY A 48 -9.37 -2.00 7.96
C GLY A 48 -8.03 -2.71 7.87
N ALA A 49 -7.45 -2.62 6.68
CA ALA A 49 -6.08 -3.03 6.46
C ALA A 49 -5.42 -2.15 5.41
N ASN A 50 -4.11 -2.06 5.51
CA ASN A 50 -3.24 -1.54 4.48
C ASN A 50 -2.20 -2.61 4.15
N ILE A 51 -2.02 -2.87 2.86
CA ILE A 51 -1.02 -3.78 2.34
C ILE A 51 -0.22 -3.02 1.31
N ASN A 52 1.09 -2.97 1.49
CA ASN A 52 2.04 -2.43 0.53
C ASN A 52 2.92 -3.57 0.03
N PHE A 53 3.13 -3.62 -1.27
CA PHE A 53 4.05 -4.53 -1.91
C PHE A 53 5.04 -3.74 -2.76
N ASN A 54 6.31 -4.12 -2.71
CA ASN A 54 7.34 -3.55 -3.56
C ASN A 54 8.26 -4.63 -4.10
N ALA A 55 8.67 -4.48 -5.35
CA ALA A 55 9.71 -5.33 -5.93
C ALA A 55 10.65 -4.48 -6.79
N THR A 56 11.95 -4.77 -6.70
CA THR A 56 12.98 -4.23 -7.58
C THR A 56 13.69 -5.38 -8.27
N ILE A 57 13.67 -5.37 -9.59
CA ILE A 57 14.28 -6.40 -10.44
C ILE A 57 15.23 -5.71 -11.41
N ARG A 58 16.45 -6.21 -11.52
CA ARG A 58 17.48 -5.78 -12.49
C ARG A 58 17.91 -6.98 -13.34
N PRO A 59 17.16 -7.30 -14.41
CA PRO A 59 17.48 -8.46 -15.24
C PRO A 59 18.86 -8.37 -15.91
N THR A 60 19.31 -7.14 -16.18
CA THR A 60 20.62 -6.80 -16.76
C THR A 60 21.23 -5.60 -16.02
N ASN A 61 22.47 -5.24 -16.34
CA ASN A 61 23.14 -4.05 -15.79
C ASN A 61 22.54 -2.72 -16.29
N HIS A 62 21.72 -2.77 -17.34
CA HIS A 62 21.14 -1.59 -17.98
C HIS A 62 19.66 -1.40 -17.66
N LEU A 63 18.96 -2.45 -17.25
CA LEU A 63 17.51 -2.42 -17.03
C LEU A 63 17.16 -2.55 -15.55
N GLU A 64 16.39 -1.61 -15.03
CA GLU A 64 15.74 -1.68 -13.72
C GLU A 64 14.22 -1.64 -13.87
N LEU A 65 13.55 -2.58 -13.23
CA LEU A 65 12.11 -2.64 -13.10
C LEU A 65 11.76 -2.45 -11.62
N ARG A 66 10.85 -1.52 -11.33
CA ARG A 66 10.27 -1.34 -9.99
C ARG A 66 8.77 -1.46 -10.07
N PHE A 67 8.23 -2.30 -9.19
CA PHE A 67 6.80 -2.42 -8.98
C PHE A 67 6.48 -1.98 -7.56
N ASN A 68 5.43 -1.16 -7.42
CA ASN A 68 4.86 -0.74 -6.15
C ASN A 68 3.34 -0.94 -6.24
N ASP A 69 2.75 -1.66 -5.30
CA ASP A 69 1.31 -1.77 -5.12
C ASP A 69 0.99 -1.35 -3.68
N SER A 70 -0.09 -0.61 -3.51
CA SER A 70 -0.65 -0.26 -2.22
C SER A 70 -2.16 -0.42 -2.28
N ARG A 71 -2.70 -1.27 -1.41
CA ARG A 71 -4.14 -1.47 -1.26
C ARG A 71 -4.56 -1.17 0.17
N ARG A 72 -5.60 -0.36 0.33
CA ARG A 72 -6.18 -0.01 1.63
C ARG A 72 -7.69 -0.13 1.58
N TRP A 73 -8.27 -0.68 2.63
CA TRP A 73 -9.72 -0.68 2.81
C TRP A 73 -10.08 -0.40 4.26
N LEU A 74 -11.23 0.22 4.45
CA LEU A 74 -11.81 0.52 5.75
C LEU A 74 -13.27 0.07 5.76
N ASN A 75 -13.64 -0.70 6.78
CA ASN A 75 -15.02 -1.04 7.08
C ASN A 75 -15.44 -0.31 8.35
N VAL A 76 -16.67 0.21 8.38
CA VAL A 76 -17.26 0.84 9.56
C VAL A 76 -18.49 0.04 10.00
N ASP A 77 -18.75 0.01 11.30
CA ASP A 77 -19.98 -0.58 11.83
C ASP A 77 -21.15 0.39 11.57
N ALA A 78 -22.19 -0.10 10.88
CA ALA A 78 -23.39 0.68 10.56
C ALA A 78 -24.44 0.56 11.68
N PRO A 79 -25.39 1.52 11.78
CA PRO A 79 -26.34 1.60 12.91
C PRO A 79 -27.30 0.41 13.10
N ALA A 80 -27.27 -0.60 12.23
CA ALA A 80 -28.13 -1.80 12.30
C ALA A 80 -27.35 -3.10 12.60
N GLY A 81 -26.10 -3.01 13.07
CA GLY A 81 -25.27 -4.19 13.37
C GLY A 81 -24.63 -4.84 12.12
N SER A 82 -24.73 -4.20 10.96
CA SER A 82 -24.06 -4.62 9.72
C SER A 82 -22.72 -3.90 9.55
N ARG A 83 -21.68 -4.61 9.10
CA ARG A 83 -20.43 -3.97 8.63
C ARG A 83 -20.63 -3.46 7.21
N ALA A 84 -20.39 -2.18 6.99
CA ALA A 84 -20.37 -1.60 5.65
C ALA A 84 -18.93 -1.23 5.26
N ARG A 85 -18.55 -1.53 4.01
CA ARG A 85 -17.23 -1.22 3.47
C ARG A 85 -17.21 0.23 2.99
N LEU A 86 -16.54 1.10 3.74
CA LEU A 86 -16.55 2.55 3.48
C LEU A 86 -15.75 2.90 2.23
N PHE A 87 -14.58 2.30 2.06
CA PHE A 87 -13.81 2.47 0.83
C PHE A 87 -12.82 1.34 0.58
N THR A 88 -12.38 1.26 -0.68
CA THR A 88 -11.14 0.60 -1.05
C THR A 88 -10.38 1.47 -2.03
N ALA A 89 -9.16 1.81 -1.64
CA ALA A 89 -8.20 2.51 -2.47
C ALA A 89 -7.11 1.52 -2.89
N SER A 90 -6.74 1.55 -4.17
CA SER A 90 -5.57 0.85 -4.67
C SER A 90 -4.74 1.76 -5.56
N VAL A 91 -3.42 1.67 -5.43
CA VAL A 91 -2.44 2.40 -6.23
C VAL A 91 -1.38 1.41 -6.71
N ASP A 92 -1.38 1.15 -8.01
CA ASP A 92 -0.42 0.27 -8.65
C ASP A 92 0.52 1.13 -9.50
N ARG A 93 1.83 0.96 -9.36
CA ARG A 93 2.84 1.69 -10.13
C ARG A 93 3.93 0.75 -10.61
N LEU A 94 4.14 0.77 -11.93
CA LEU A 94 5.26 0.11 -12.58
C LEU A 94 6.19 1.16 -13.17
N ARG A 95 7.49 1.04 -12.87
CA ARG A 95 8.55 1.86 -13.45
C ARG A 95 9.53 0.93 -14.15
N ALA A 96 9.83 1.23 -15.41
CA ALA A 96 10.94 0.64 -16.14
C ALA A 96 11.96 1.73 -16.46
N GLN A 97 13.24 1.45 -16.21
CA GLN A 97 14.32 2.34 -16.58
C GLN A 97 15.39 1.55 -17.32
N TYR A 98 15.74 2.02 -18.52
CA TYR A 98 16.84 1.50 -19.30
C TYR A 98 17.94 2.55 -19.45
N THR A 99 19.15 2.23 -19.03
CA THR A 99 20.32 3.11 -19.11
C THR A 99 21.15 2.72 -20.32
N PHE A 100 21.23 3.58 -21.34
CA PHE A 100 22.04 3.34 -22.53
C PHE A 100 23.53 3.62 -22.25
N THR A 101 23.81 4.74 -21.57
CA THR A 101 25.15 5.15 -21.14
C THR A 101 25.05 5.78 -19.75
N SER A 102 26.19 6.14 -19.13
CA SER A 102 26.18 6.86 -17.85
C SER A 102 25.46 8.22 -17.89
N ARG A 103 25.16 8.75 -19.09
CA ARG A 103 24.52 10.06 -19.29
C ARG A 103 23.15 10.00 -19.96
N VAL A 104 22.78 8.86 -20.56
CA VAL A 104 21.55 8.72 -21.35
C VAL A 104 20.75 7.52 -20.86
N PHE A 105 19.49 7.76 -20.49
CA PHE A 105 18.56 6.74 -20.04
C PHE A 105 17.14 7.06 -20.50
N LEU A 106 16.31 6.02 -20.62
CA LEU A 106 14.86 6.13 -20.79
C LEU A 106 14.19 5.63 -19.52
N ARG A 107 13.18 6.36 -19.03
CA ARG A 107 12.34 5.92 -17.92
C ARG A 107 10.87 6.03 -18.31
N VAL A 108 10.15 4.92 -18.14
CA VAL A 108 8.71 4.82 -18.35
C VAL A 108 8.05 4.52 -17.02
N ILE A 109 6.98 5.23 -16.70
CA ILE A 109 6.21 5.05 -15.48
C ILE A 109 4.73 4.92 -15.86
N GLY A 110 4.12 3.78 -15.51
CA GLY A 110 2.68 3.58 -15.52
C GLY A 110 2.16 3.59 -14.10
N GLN A 111 1.08 4.33 -13.85
CA GLN A 111 0.39 4.34 -12.56
C GLN A 111 -1.11 4.19 -12.76
N TYR A 112 -1.73 3.33 -11.97
CA TYR A 112 -3.16 3.12 -11.92
C TYR A 112 -3.66 3.41 -10.50
N VAL A 113 -4.69 4.25 -10.38
CA VAL A 113 -5.31 4.62 -9.12
C VAL A 113 -6.79 4.31 -9.20
N SER A 114 -7.30 3.56 -8.25
CA SER A 114 -8.72 3.23 -8.15
C SER A 114 -9.20 3.50 -6.74
N THR A 115 -10.35 4.15 -6.61
CA THR A 115 -11.07 4.29 -5.34
C THR A 115 -12.51 3.87 -5.55
N ARG A 116 -12.94 2.83 -4.84
CA ARG A 116 -14.34 2.39 -4.80
C ARG A 116 -14.92 2.75 -3.44
N ARG A 117 -16.13 3.32 -3.45
CA ARG A 117 -16.93 3.66 -2.26
C ARG A 117 -18.29 3.00 -2.48
N ASP A 118 -18.77 2.28 -1.47
CA ASP A 118 -20.10 1.65 -1.44
C ASP A 118 -20.99 2.39 -0.43
#